data_AF-A0A925ZPN9-F1
#
_entry.id   AF-A0A925ZPN9-F1
#
_cell.length_a   1.000
_cell.length_b   1.000
_cell.length_c   1.000
_cell.angle_alpha   90.00
_cell.angle_beta   90.00
_cell.angle_gamma   90.00
#
_symmetry.space_group_name_H-M   'P 1'
#
loop_
_entity.id
_entity.type
_entity.pdbx_description
1 polymer ?
#
loop_
_entity_poly.entity_id
_entity_poly.type
_entity_poly.pdbx_seq_one_letter_code
_entity_poly.pdbx_strand_id
1 'polypeptide(L)'
;MHEPLPSEILDLLQAQVGSLEALEVLLLLHRDPERAWDRFEIANRLGLPDDIVEASAAGMRAHGFLVLHGTGAGATWQYAEQPAPRGATVEKLASLYADRRLEIMRILSAQAMERLRESAARAFADAFIIRRKKDG
;
A
#
# COMPACT_ATOMS: atom_id res chain seq x y z
N MET A 1 0.18 11.64 -25.93
CA MET A 1 0.56 11.78 -24.52
C MET A 1 -0.70 11.54 -23.70
N HIS A 2 -0.67 10.67 -22.69
CA HIS A 2 -1.82 10.52 -21.78
C HIS A 2 -1.84 11.69 -20.79
N GLU A 3 -3.04 12.07 -20.36
CA GLU A 3 -3.24 13.06 -19.30
C GLU A 3 -2.54 12.58 -18.01
N PRO A 4 -1.79 13.45 -17.29
CA PRO A 4 -1.16 13.06 -16.03
C PRO A 4 -2.18 12.50 -15.02
N LEU A 5 -1.72 11.62 -14.13
CA LEU A 5 -2.58 11.14 -13.05
C LEU A 5 -3.00 12.31 -12.15
N PRO A 6 -4.27 12.32 -11.69
CA PRO A 6 -4.74 13.31 -10.72
C PRO A 6 -3.93 13.30 -9.42
N SER A 7 -3.78 14.46 -8.77
CA SER A 7 -2.96 14.60 -7.56
C SER A 7 -3.47 13.74 -6.41
N GLU A 8 -4.79 13.60 -6.25
CA GLU A 8 -5.39 12.78 -5.19
C GLU A 8 -5.02 11.30 -5.32
N ILE A 9 -4.76 10.83 -6.55
CA ILE A 9 -4.32 9.46 -6.83
C ILE A 9 -2.83 9.31 -6.47
N LEU A 10 -2.02 10.30 -6.84
CA LEU A 10 -0.59 10.31 -6.50
C LEU A 10 -0.38 10.35 -4.97
N ASP A 11 -1.16 11.17 -4.26
CA ASP A 11 -1.12 11.27 -2.80
C ASP A 11 -1.54 9.95 -2.15
N LEU A 12 -2.60 9.32 -2.64
CA LEU A 12 -3.05 8.01 -2.16
C LEU A 12 -1.96 6.94 -2.36
N LEU A 13 -1.37 6.88 -3.56
CA LEU A 13 -0.29 5.94 -3.88
C LEU A 13 0.94 6.17 -3.01
N GLN A 14 1.30 7.43 -2.76
CA GLN A 14 2.50 7.79 -1.99
C GLN A 14 2.33 7.55 -0.50
N ALA A 15 1.23 8.02 0.08
CA ALA A 15 1.09 8.19 1.52
C ALA A 15 0.41 7.00 2.22
N GLN A 16 -0.40 6.21 1.50
CA GLN A 16 -1.21 5.17 2.13
C GLN A 16 -1.06 3.80 1.47
N VAL A 17 -0.85 3.72 0.16
CA VAL A 17 -0.68 2.44 -0.54
C VAL A 17 0.79 2.00 -0.51
N GLY A 18 1.70 2.84 -0.97
CA GLY A 18 3.13 2.68 -0.80
C GLY A 18 3.79 1.60 -1.68
N SER A 19 3.13 0.53 -2.08
CA SER A 19 3.70 -0.52 -2.93
C SER A 19 2.68 -1.12 -3.90
N LEU A 20 3.17 -1.91 -4.86
CA LEU A 20 2.33 -2.61 -5.83
C LEU A 20 1.49 -3.69 -5.16
N GLU A 21 2.10 -4.44 -4.24
CA GLU A 21 1.47 -5.53 -3.51
C GLU A 21 0.34 -5.00 -2.63
N ALA A 22 0.57 -3.89 -1.92
CA ALA A 22 -0.45 -3.20 -1.15
C ALA A 22 -1.59 -2.68 -2.03
N LEU A 23 -1.28 -2.16 -3.23
CA LEU A 23 -2.30 -1.74 -4.18
C LEU A 23 -3.17 -2.92 -4.62
N GLU A 24 -2.56 -4.05 -4.98
CA GLU A 24 -3.30 -5.21 -5.46
C GLU A 24 -4.16 -5.85 -4.37
N VAL A 25 -3.67 -5.90 -3.13
CA VAL A 25 -4.48 -6.30 -1.97
C VAL A 25 -5.68 -5.36 -1.77
N LEU A 26 -5.45 -4.05 -1.78
CA LEU A 26 -6.51 -3.06 -1.63
C LEU A 26 -7.58 -3.23 -2.71
N LEU A 27 -7.18 -3.31 -3.98
CA LEU A 27 -8.10 -3.39 -5.12
C LEU A 27 -8.83 -4.74 -5.19
N LEU A 28 -8.20 -5.84 -4.77
CA LEU A 28 -8.86 -7.14 -4.69
C LEU A 28 -10.02 -7.09 -3.69
N LEU A 29 -9.78 -6.59 -2.48
CA LEU A 29 -10.80 -6.54 -1.42
C LEU A 29 -11.85 -5.47 -1.72
N HIS A 30 -11.47 -4.34 -2.32
CA HIS A 30 -12.39 -3.29 -2.74
C HIS A 30 -13.42 -3.77 -3.77
N ARG A 31 -13.05 -4.71 -4.64
CA ARG A 31 -13.97 -5.24 -5.68
C ARG A 31 -15.14 -6.01 -5.08
N ASP A 32 -14.93 -6.69 -3.95
CA ASP A 32 -15.91 -7.54 -3.30
C ASP A 32 -16.02 -7.13 -1.81
N PRO A 33 -16.56 -5.94 -1.48
CA PRO A 33 -16.38 -5.31 -0.16
C PRO A 33 -17.14 -6.01 0.99
N GLU A 34 -18.20 -6.75 0.68
CA GLU A 34 -18.94 -7.56 1.66
C GLU A 34 -18.24 -8.88 2.00
N ARG A 35 -17.26 -9.29 1.19
CA ARG A 35 -16.55 -10.54 1.38
C ARG A 35 -15.34 -10.35 2.30
N ALA A 36 -15.26 -11.20 3.33
CA ALA A 36 -14.03 -11.40 4.09
C ALA A 36 -13.14 -12.45 3.40
N TRP A 37 -11.84 -12.17 3.34
CA TRP A 37 -10.85 -12.99 2.65
C TRP A 37 -9.81 -13.49 3.66
N ASP A 38 -9.48 -14.78 3.62
CA ASP A 38 -8.31 -15.25 4.38
C ASP A 38 -7.01 -14.96 3.61
N ARG A 39 -5.88 -14.98 4.34
CA ARG A 39 -4.57 -14.64 3.76
C ARG A 39 -4.16 -15.55 2.60
N PHE A 40 -4.50 -16.84 2.66
CA PHE A 40 -4.10 -17.81 1.65
C PHE A 40 -4.92 -17.65 0.38
N GLU A 41 -6.20 -17.29 0.50
CA GLU A 41 -7.02 -16.91 -0.65
C GLU A 41 -6.44 -15.69 -1.38
N ILE A 42 -6.05 -14.66 -0.63
CA ILE A 42 -5.43 -13.44 -1.21
C ILE A 42 -4.10 -13.80 -1.89
N ALA A 43 -3.22 -14.54 -1.19
CA ALA A 43 -1.91 -14.97 -1.70
C ALA A 43 -2.05 -15.76 -3.00
N ASN A 44 -2.92 -16.77 -3.03
CA ASN A 44 -3.17 -17.57 -4.22
C ASN A 44 -3.76 -16.73 -5.36
N ARG A 45 -4.67 -15.79 -5.05
CA ARG A 45 -5.34 -14.98 -6.07
C ARG A 45 -4.40 -13.98 -6.73
N LEU A 46 -3.48 -13.42 -5.96
CA LEU A 46 -2.51 -12.42 -6.42
C LEU A 46 -1.17 -13.03 -6.85
N GLY A 47 -0.92 -14.32 -6.53
CA GLY A 47 0.38 -14.95 -6.76
C GLY A 47 1.49 -14.36 -5.89
N LEU A 48 1.14 -13.88 -4.69
CA LEU A 48 2.06 -13.24 -3.75
C LEU A 48 2.39 -14.20 -2.59
N PRO A 49 3.60 -14.12 -2.02
CA PRO A 49 3.93 -14.80 -0.78
C PRO A 49 3.04 -14.36 0.40
N ASP A 50 2.71 -15.30 1.30
CA ASP A 50 1.80 -15.05 2.44
C ASP A 50 2.29 -13.93 3.37
N ASP A 51 3.59 -13.83 3.60
CA ASP A 51 4.21 -12.80 4.44
C ASP A 51 4.08 -11.40 3.84
N ILE A 52 4.18 -11.30 2.51
CA ILE A 52 3.96 -10.07 1.76
C ILE A 52 2.48 -9.65 1.79
N VAL A 53 1.57 -10.61 1.66
CA VAL A 53 0.13 -10.36 1.80
C VAL A 53 -0.20 -9.85 3.19
N GLU A 54 0.29 -10.51 4.23
CA GLU A 54 0.05 -10.13 5.62
C GLU A 54 0.59 -8.71 5.91
N ALA A 55 1.82 -8.42 5.50
CA ALA A 55 2.41 -7.09 5.65
C ALA A 55 1.60 -6.00 4.92
N SER A 56 1.16 -6.30 3.68
CA SER A 56 0.37 -5.39 2.86
C SER A 56 -1.01 -5.14 3.49
N ALA A 57 -1.71 -6.19 3.89
CA ALA A 57 -3.04 -6.10 4.51
C ALA A 57 -2.99 -5.37 5.87
N ALA A 58 -1.98 -5.66 6.68
CA ALA A 58 -1.75 -4.96 7.95
C ALA A 58 -1.50 -3.46 7.74
N GLY A 59 -0.71 -3.08 6.74
CA GLY A 59 -0.50 -1.68 6.35
C GLY A 59 -1.82 -1.02 5.92
N MET A 60 -2.60 -1.67 5.05
CA MET A 60 -3.89 -1.12 4.61
C MET A 60 -4.89 -0.98 5.76
N ARG A 61 -4.89 -1.89 6.73
CA ARG A 61 -5.67 -1.75 7.97
C ARG A 61 -5.18 -0.59 8.83
N ALA A 62 -3.87 -0.38 8.96
CA ALA A 62 -3.34 0.77 9.70
C ALA A 62 -3.81 2.11 9.08
N HIS A 63 -4.00 2.14 7.76
CA HIS A 63 -4.60 3.27 7.05
C HIS A 63 -6.14 3.28 7.03
N GLY A 64 -6.79 2.31 7.67
CA GLY A 64 -8.25 2.21 7.79
C GLY A 64 -8.98 1.73 6.54
N PHE A 65 -8.28 1.15 5.57
CA PHE A 65 -8.90 0.58 4.36
C PHE A 65 -9.44 -0.83 4.57
N LEU A 66 -8.87 -1.58 5.50
CA LEU A 66 -9.27 -2.95 5.78
C LEU A 66 -9.65 -3.12 7.25
N VAL A 67 -10.62 -3.99 7.50
CA VAL A 67 -10.97 -4.52 8.82
C VAL A 67 -10.43 -5.95 8.92
N LEU A 68 -9.87 -6.27 10.10
CA LEU A 68 -9.49 -7.64 10.45
C LEU A 68 -10.56 -8.24 11.34
N HIS A 69 -11.07 -9.40 10.95
CA HIS A 69 -12.01 -10.19 11.73
C HIS A 69 -11.32 -11.41 12.30
N GLY A 70 -11.58 -11.72 13.58
CA GLY A 70 -10.96 -12.86 14.26
C GLY A 70 -9.48 -12.66 14.60
N THR A 71 -8.82 -13.74 15.01
CA THR A 71 -7.41 -13.75 15.40
C THR A 71 -6.71 -15.04 14.96
N GLY A 72 -5.38 -15.00 14.86
CA GLY A 72 -4.56 -16.16 14.54
C GLY A 72 -4.79 -16.69 13.13
N ALA A 73 -4.71 -18.02 12.96
CA ALA A 73 -4.70 -18.65 11.65
C ALA A 73 -6.02 -18.51 10.86
N GLY A 74 -7.14 -18.25 11.53
CA GLY A 74 -8.46 -18.06 10.92
C GLY A 74 -8.89 -16.59 10.79
N ALA A 75 -7.96 -15.64 10.96
CA ALA A 75 -8.26 -14.24 10.78
C ALA A 75 -8.53 -13.93 9.30
N THR A 76 -9.49 -13.04 9.04
CA THR A 76 -9.91 -12.65 7.69
C THR A 76 -9.93 -11.14 7.53
N TRP A 77 -9.59 -10.68 6.32
CA TRP A 77 -9.51 -9.29 5.95
C TRP A 77 -10.71 -8.91 5.08
N GLN A 78 -11.34 -7.79 5.38
CA GLN A 78 -12.47 -7.26 4.61
C GLN A 78 -12.22 -5.79 4.28
N TYR A 79 -12.68 -5.33 3.11
CA TYR A 79 -12.66 -3.91 2.80
C TYR A 79 -13.55 -3.13 3.77
N ALA A 80 -13.00 -2.05 4.32
CA ALA A 80 -13.75 -1.12 5.15
C ALA A 80 -14.44 -0.09 4.24
N GLU A 81 -15.75 0.12 4.42
CA GLU A 81 -16.46 1.20 3.73
C GLU A 81 -15.77 2.55 3.98
N GLN A 82 -15.48 3.28 2.90
CA GLN A 82 -14.77 4.56 2.98
C GLN A 82 -15.73 5.73 2.74
N PRO A 83 -15.72 6.76 3.60
CA PRO A 83 -16.51 7.96 3.34
C PRO A 83 -16.01 8.71 2.10
N ALA A 84 -16.89 9.51 1.49
CA ALA A 84 -16.47 10.46 0.48
C ALA A 84 -15.54 11.54 1.08
N PRO A 85 -14.53 12.04 0.34
CA PRO A 85 -14.20 11.70 -1.06
C PRO A 85 -13.32 10.44 -1.21
N ARG A 86 -12.87 9.84 -0.11
CA ARG A 86 -11.85 8.78 -0.12
C ARG A 86 -12.29 7.52 -0.87
N GLY A 87 -13.54 7.08 -0.68
CA GLY A 87 -14.10 5.95 -1.43
C GLY A 87 -14.06 6.17 -2.95
N ALA A 88 -14.47 7.36 -3.40
CA ALA A 88 -14.42 7.73 -4.81
C ALA A 88 -12.98 7.76 -5.37
N THR A 89 -12.00 8.17 -4.56
CA THR A 89 -10.59 8.12 -4.96
C THR A 89 -10.10 6.68 -5.16
N VAL A 90 -10.51 5.73 -4.30
CA VAL A 90 -10.16 4.31 -4.44
C VAL A 90 -10.80 3.72 -5.70
N GLU A 91 -12.08 4.01 -5.94
CA GLU A 91 -12.79 3.56 -7.14
C GLU A 91 -12.13 4.10 -8.44
N LYS A 92 -11.78 5.39 -8.44
CA LYS A 92 -11.04 6.01 -9.55
C LYS A 92 -9.66 5.39 -9.75
N LEU A 93 -8.95 5.09 -8.65
CA LEU A 93 -7.67 4.38 -8.72
C LEU A 93 -7.85 2.97 -9.30
N ALA A 94 -8.91 2.26 -8.96
CA ALA A 94 -9.21 0.93 -9.52
C ALA A 94 -9.36 0.98 -11.05
N SER A 95 -10.14 1.96 -11.56
CA SER A 95 -10.30 2.18 -13.00
C SER A 95 -8.97 2.53 -13.67
N LEU A 96 -8.22 3.49 -13.10
CA LEU A 96 -6.93 3.90 -13.65
C LEU A 96 -5.91 2.76 -13.63
N TYR A 97 -5.94 1.88 -12.63
CA TYR A 97 -5.05 0.72 -12.57
C TYR A 97 -5.36 -0.32 -13.63
N ALA A 98 -6.63 -0.53 -13.96
CA ALA A 98 -7.03 -1.40 -15.06
C ALA A 98 -6.53 -0.87 -16.41
N ASP A 99 -6.65 0.44 -16.65
CA ASP A 99 -6.32 1.06 -17.94
C ASP A 99 -4.83 1.41 -18.10
N ARG A 100 -4.16 1.79 -17.00
CA ARG A 100 -2.82 2.39 -16.99
C ARG A 100 -1.85 1.68 -16.03
N ARG A 101 -2.02 0.37 -15.85
CA ARG A 101 -1.22 -0.48 -14.95
C ARG A 101 0.29 -0.19 -14.98
N LEU A 102 0.87 -0.14 -16.18
CA LEU A 102 2.32 0.06 -16.35
C LEU A 102 2.80 1.41 -15.80
N GLU A 103 2.00 2.46 -15.95
CA GLU A 103 2.33 3.78 -15.45
C GLU A 103 2.29 3.83 -13.91
N ILE A 104 1.24 3.26 -13.32
CA ILE A 104 1.11 3.17 -11.86
C ILE A 104 2.25 2.34 -11.25
N MET A 105 2.63 1.22 -11.89
CA MET A 105 3.81 0.44 -11.49
C MET A 105 5.08 1.31 -11.51
N ARG A 106 5.33 2.05 -12.59
CA ARG A 106 6.49 2.94 -12.69
C ARG A 106 6.51 4.00 -11.58
N ILE A 107 5.35 4.57 -11.25
CA ILE A 107 5.21 5.56 -10.18
C ILE A 107 5.55 4.93 -8.83
N LEU A 108 4.95 3.79 -8.49
CA LEU A 108 5.21 3.09 -7.23
C LEU A 108 6.67 2.67 -7.10
N SER A 109 7.29 2.18 -8.18
CA SER A 109 8.73 1.85 -8.18
C SER A 109 9.60 3.09 -7.97
N ALA A 110 9.30 4.21 -8.63
CA ALA A 110 10.03 5.47 -8.44
C ALA A 110 9.92 5.99 -7.00
N GLN A 111 8.71 5.96 -6.43
CA GLN A 111 8.46 6.35 -5.05
C GLN A 111 9.21 5.45 -4.05
N ALA A 112 9.27 4.14 -4.31
CA ALA A 112 10.02 3.21 -3.47
C ALA A 112 11.52 3.51 -3.46
N MET A 113 12.11 3.80 -4.63
CA MET A 113 13.52 4.20 -4.73
C MET A 113 13.80 5.50 -3.98
N GLU A 114 12.91 6.49 -4.09
CA GLU A 114 13.09 7.77 -3.41
C GLU A 114 13.04 7.62 -1.88
N ARG A 115 12.08 6.85 -1.35
CA ARG A 115 12.01 6.55 0.09
C ARG A 115 13.26 5.83 0.59
N LEU A 116 13.78 4.87 -0.17
CA LEU A 116 15.03 4.18 0.16
C LEU A 116 16.19 5.18 0.24
N ARG A 117 16.30 6.07 -0.74
CA ARG A 117 17.33 7.13 -0.79
C ARG A 117 17.25 8.07 0.41
N GLU A 118 16.05 8.52 0.77
CA GLU A 118 15.82 9.35 1.96
C GLU A 118 16.20 8.62 3.25
N SER A 119 15.78 7.36 3.43
CA SER A 119 16.10 6.58 4.62
C SER A 119 17.60 6.35 4.78
N ALA A 120 18.31 6.09 3.67
CA ALA A 120 19.75 5.93 3.68
C ALA A 120 20.44 7.24 4.09
N ALA A 121 20.02 8.38 3.51
CA ALA A 121 20.57 9.69 3.87
C ALA A 121 20.37 10.02 5.35
N ARG A 122 19.19 9.74 5.93
CA ARG A 122 18.92 9.93 7.36
C ARG A 122 19.81 9.03 8.22
N ALA A 123 19.91 7.74 7.90
CA ALA A 123 20.76 6.80 8.63
C ALA A 123 22.24 7.21 8.63
N PHE A 124 22.74 7.73 7.49
CA PHE A 124 24.11 8.27 7.42
C PHE A 124 24.27 9.51 8.30
N ALA A 125 23.33 10.45 8.27
CA ALA A 125 23.38 11.65 9.10
C ALA A 125 23.37 11.32 10.61
N ASP A 126 22.50 10.40 11.03
CA ASP A 126 22.42 9.95 12.43
C ASP A 126 23.74 9.31 12.91
N ALA A 127 24.41 8.53 12.05
CA ALA A 127 25.69 7.93 12.37
C ALA A 127 26.80 8.97 12.67
N PHE A 128 26.81 10.11 11.95
CA PHE A 128 27.76 11.20 12.22
C PHE A 128 27.47 11.96 13.51
N ILE A 129 26.20 12.14 13.87
CA ILE A 129 25.79 12.79 15.13
C ILE A 129 26.19 11.92 16.33
N ILE A 130 25.94 10.61 16.26
CA ILE A 130 26.25 9.67 17.35
C ILE A 130 27.76 9.65 17.64
N ARG A 131 28.61 9.71 16.60
CA ARG A 131 30.07 9.73 16.78
C ARG A 131 30.55 10.99 17.51
N ARG A 132 29.97 12.17 17.23
CA ARG A 132 30.34 13.42 17.90
C ARG A 132 29.96 13.49 19.38
N LYS A 133 28.99 12.70 19.83
CA LYS A 133 28.55 12.66 21.24
C LYS A 133 29.37 11.71 22.12
N LYS A 134 30.16 10.80 21.53
CA LYS A 134 30.97 9.81 22.25
C LYS A 134 32.41 10.28 22.54
N ASP A 135 32.87 11.32 21.83
CA ASP A 135 34.22 11.86 21.92
C ASP A 135 34.31 13.14 22.78
N GLY A 136 33.32 13.40 23.65
CA GLY A 136 33.30 14.52 24.61
C GLY A 136 32.75 14.10 25.95
#